data_AF-A0A969ZCH5-F1
#
_entry.id   AF-A0A969ZCH5-F1
#
_cell.length_a   1.000
_cell.length_b   1.000
_cell.length_c   1.000
_cell.angle_alpha   90.00
_cell.angle_beta   90.00
_cell.angle_gamma   90.00
#
_symmetry.space_group_name_H-M   'P 1'
#
loop_
_entity.id
_entity.type
_entity.pdbx_description
1 polymer ?
#
loop_
_entity_poly.entity_id
_entity_poly.type
_entity_poly.pdbx_seq_one_letter_code
_entity_poly.pdbx_strand_id
1 'polypeptide(L)'
;MSKLQRNTTIVINGVEHVVNDLVSKLAFLPSEEFSNFLKGIGLTVPKKLKIEVLKGVLHEPVSKTIEERANLADELGYRLTWFLRYSEFQLESLLKFYNSTSLNKKYLEQLWVELLSYMMDKKVDDKDFHKLVETSKKYNQLSDEDILEYNLALKDSFYDEPHEIDGLSQNDFRPVLYKSSTLVELRELGKKYDVKVPRRLKKDQLAEIIITELKRREEGLTEEKEQEIKKMSIVLMQRFAKDNKVKASIELKKEEIIEYILSHATQTKEMYFLPSDSTTYEQEPEPMAPAPVVEEVEEVVEVVEEVEVREVVVEEYEEEDYGPILDEIRYLRGLLHDHVLEVEAVEELPEELPEEVIEERKMGEPIILNTAAFKSDKKHAKQDYNDLMLVLREMPIDQPEEEPADVVVAQSKDSVADNILTIGSWIIAIVLLGLVVFLLINYFQGGLF
;
A
#
# COMPACT_ATOMS: atom_id res chain seq x y z
N MET A 1 3.28 2.53 -27.41
CA MET A 1 1.95 2.53 -26.79
C MET A 1 1.46 3.96 -26.81
N SER A 2 0.34 4.24 -27.46
CA SER A 2 -0.33 5.55 -27.30
C SER A 2 -1.35 5.36 -26.18
N LYS A 3 -1.06 5.85 -24.98
CA LYS A 3 -1.99 5.73 -23.85
C LYS A 3 -3.25 6.52 -24.16
N LEU A 4 -4.43 5.93 -23.89
CA LEU A 4 -5.69 6.69 -23.93
C LEU A 4 -5.65 7.76 -22.86
N GLN A 5 -6.01 8.98 -23.24
CA GLN A 5 -6.22 10.06 -22.30
C GLN A 5 -7.68 10.07 -21.84
N ARG A 6 -7.94 10.41 -20.57
CA ARG A 6 -9.29 10.39 -19.99
C ARG A 6 -10.30 11.26 -20.75
N ASN A 7 -9.85 12.37 -21.32
CA ASN A 7 -10.71 13.34 -22.02
C ASN A 7 -10.96 13.01 -23.50
N THR A 8 -10.47 11.86 -23.97
CA THR A 8 -10.66 11.45 -25.37
C THR A 8 -12.00 10.74 -25.57
N THR A 9 -12.49 10.77 -26.81
CA THR A 9 -13.67 10.02 -27.24
C THR A 9 -13.22 8.81 -28.06
N ILE A 10 -13.77 7.65 -27.73
CA ILE A 10 -13.60 6.42 -28.51
C ILE A 10 -14.94 6.03 -29.14
N VAL A 11 -14.89 5.41 -30.33
CA VAL A 11 -16.08 4.91 -31.02
C VAL A 11 -16.17 3.41 -30.81
N ILE A 12 -17.26 2.94 -30.20
CA ILE A 12 -17.55 1.52 -29.99
C ILE A 12 -18.86 1.22 -30.71
N ASN A 13 -18.83 0.32 -31.70
CA ASN A 13 -20.03 -0.07 -32.45
C ASN A 13 -20.81 1.13 -33.03
N GLY A 14 -20.09 2.15 -33.50
CA GLY A 14 -20.65 3.38 -34.07
C GLY A 14 -21.21 4.38 -33.06
N VAL A 15 -21.06 4.15 -31.76
CA VAL A 15 -21.46 5.07 -30.69
C VAL A 15 -20.22 5.71 -30.08
N GLU A 16 -20.25 7.03 -29.92
CA GLU A 16 -19.19 7.79 -29.26
C GLU A 16 -19.28 7.66 -27.74
N HIS A 17 -18.15 7.35 -27.10
CA HIS A 17 -18.00 7.24 -25.67
C HIS A 17 -16.83 8.09 -25.19
N VAL A 18 -17.09 9.04 -24.29
CA VAL A 18 -16.04 9.75 -23.55
C VAL A 18 -15.37 8.75 -22.60
N VAL A 19 -14.04 8.63 -22.67
CA VAL A 19 -13.28 7.63 -21.91
C VAL A 19 -13.52 7.80 -20.41
N ASN A 20 -13.47 9.02 -19.88
CA ASN A 20 -13.69 9.29 -18.46
C ASN A 20 -15.04 8.77 -17.95
N ASP A 21 -16.13 9.00 -18.70
CA ASP A 21 -17.47 8.56 -18.33
C ASP A 21 -17.61 7.04 -18.40
N LEU A 22 -16.96 6.42 -19.38
CA LEU A 22 -16.94 4.98 -19.54
C LEU A 22 -16.19 4.31 -18.39
N VAL A 23 -14.95 4.72 -18.11
CA VAL A 23 -14.14 4.10 -17.04
C VAL A 23 -14.76 4.30 -15.66
N SER A 24 -15.43 5.43 -15.43
CA SER A 24 -16.19 5.68 -14.20
C SER A 24 -17.30 4.65 -13.98
N LYS A 25 -17.97 4.20 -15.06
CA LYS A 25 -19.00 3.14 -14.99
C LYS A 25 -18.38 1.75 -14.88
N LEU A 26 -17.28 1.51 -15.59
CA LEU A 26 -16.55 0.24 -15.53
C LEU A 26 -15.95 -0.02 -14.14
N ALA A 27 -15.56 1.03 -13.43
CA ALA A 27 -15.07 0.93 -12.05
C ALA A 27 -16.10 0.31 -11.08
N PHE A 28 -17.38 0.29 -11.43
CA PHE A 28 -18.44 -0.33 -10.63
C PHE A 28 -18.64 -1.83 -10.91
N LEU A 29 -17.93 -2.40 -11.89
CA LEU A 29 -18.02 -3.82 -12.17
C LEU A 29 -17.47 -4.66 -11.00
N PRO A 30 -18.22 -5.65 -10.49
CA PRO A 30 -17.72 -6.60 -9.50
C PRO A 30 -16.62 -7.49 -10.11
N SER A 31 -15.79 -8.09 -9.26
CA SER A 31 -14.62 -8.85 -9.73
C SER A 31 -14.99 -10.02 -10.63
N GLU A 32 -16.14 -10.66 -10.37
CA GLU A 32 -16.68 -11.76 -11.17
C GLU A 32 -16.97 -11.33 -12.60
N GLU A 33 -17.70 -10.22 -12.82
CA GLU A 33 -18.03 -9.74 -14.16
C GLU A 33 -16.78 -9.31 -14.93
N PHE A 34 -15.83 -8.69 -14.24
CA PHE A 34 -14.56 -8.30 -14.83
C PHE A 34 -13.75 -9.56 -15.26
N SER A 35 -13.58 -10.53 -14.36
CA SER A 35 -12.90 -11.80 -14.66
C SER A 35 -13.58 -12.55 -15.82
N ASN A 36 -14.91 -12.64 -15.78
CA ASN A 36 -15.70 -13.33 -16.81
C ASN A 36 -15.62 -12.63 -18.16
N PHE A 37 -15.57 -11.30 -18.19
CA PHE A 37 -15.37 -10.55 -19.43
C PHE A 37 -14.02 -10.89 -20.07
N LEU A 38 -12.91 -10.75 -19.34
CA LEU A 38 -11.57 -11.03 -19.85
C LEU A 38 -11.42 -12.49 -20.32
N LYS A 39 -11.91 -13.44 -19.51
CA LYS A 39 -11.94 -14.87 -19.88
C LYS A 39 -12.80 -15.11 -21.12
N GLY A 40 -13.94 -14.46 -21.23
CA GLY A 40 -14.88 -14.60 -22.35
C GLY A 40 -14.29 -14.16 -23.69
N ILE A 41 -13.41 -13.15 -23.67
CA ILE A 41 -12.68 -12.69 -24.88
C ILE A 41 -11.32 -13.38 -25.06
N GLY A 42 -10.95 -14.29 -24.16
CA GLY A 42 -9.66 -14.99 -24.19
C GLY A 42 -8.45 -14.07 -23.97
N LEU A 43 -8.64 -12.95 -23.26
CA LEU A 43 -7.59 -11.98 -23.02
C LEU A 43 -6.98 -12.16 -21.63
N THR A 44 -5.65 -12.25 -21.60
CA THR A 44 -4.86 -12.14 -20.38
C THR A 44 -3.96 -10.90 -20.45
N VAL A 45 -3.73 -10.28 -19.30
CA VAL A 45 -3.07 -8.97 -19.21
C VAL A 45 -1.75 -9.11 -18.44
N PRO A 46 -0.64 -8.49 -18.89
CA PRO A 46 0.59 -8.50 -18.11
C PRO A 46 0.35 -7.83 -16.76
N LYS A 47 0.77 -8.49 -15.68
CA LYS A 47 0.62 -7.98 -14.31
C LYS A 47 1.31 -6.65 -14.08
N LYS A 48 2.43 -6.41 -14.79
CA LYS A 48 3.14 -5.13 -14.78
C LYS A 48 2.22 -3.93 -15.06
N LEU A 49 1.24 -4.07 -15.96
CA LEU A 49 0.27 -3.01 -16.24
C LEU A 49 -0.49 -2.59 -14.97
N LYS A 50 -0.97 -3.58 -14.21
CA LYS A 50 -1.70 -3.34 -12.96
C LYS A 50 -0.79 -2.81 -11.85
N ILE A 51 0.45 -3.30 -11.76
CA ILE A 51 1.45 -2.81 -10.80
C ILE A 51 1.77 -1.34 -11.04
N GLU A 52 1.97 -0.91 -12.28
CA GLU A 52 2.24 0.49 -12.60
C GLU A 52 1.06 1.40 -12.24
N VAL A 53 -0.18 0.95 -12.50
CA VAL A 53 -1.38 1.66 -12.06
C VAL A 53 -1.43 1.78 -10.53
N LEU A 54 -1.19 0.68 -9.82
CA LEU A 54 -1.17 0.66 -8.35
C LEU A 54 -0.12 1.64 -7.80
N LYS A 55 1.11 1.61 -8.33
CA LYS A 55 2.17 2.54 -7.93
C LYS A 55 1.77 3.99 -8.18
N GLY A 56 1.26 4.32 -9.37
CA GLY A 56 0.83 5.68 -9.68
C GLY A 56 -0.26 6.21 -8.73
N VAL A 57 -1.22 5.36 -8.36
CA VAL A 57 -2.33 5.75 -7.49
C VAL A 57 -1.93 5.81 -6.01
N LEU A 58 -1.08 4.89 -5.56
CA LEU A 58 -0.59 4.82 -4.17
C LEU A 58 0.54 5.80 -3.87
N HIS A 59 1.18 6.37 -4.89
CA HIS A 59 2.35 7.23 -4.74
C HIS A 59 2.13 8.36 -3.73
N GLU A 60 1.10 9.19 -3.95
CA GLU A 60 0.79 10.33 -3.08
C GLU A 60 0.48 9.91 -1.62
N PRO A 61 -0.45 8.99 -1.33
CA PRO A 61 -0.73 8.59 0.05
C PRO A 61 0.47 7.92 0.73
N VAL A 62 1.28 7.16 -0.01
CA VAL A 62 2.52 6.57 0.52
C VAL A 62 3.54 7.64 0.87
N SER A 63 3.75 8.62 -0.01
CA SER A 63 4.65 9.75 0.23
C SER A 63 4.29 10.47 1.53
N LYS A 64 3.01 10.87 1.68
CA LYS A 64 2.51 11.53 2.89
C LYS A 64 2.70 10.67 4.14
N THR A 65 2.41 9.37 4.05
CA THR A 65 2.59 8.46 5.20
C THR A 65 4.05 8.33 5.61
N ILE A 66 4.98 8.38 4.66
CA ILE A 66 6.41 8.36 4.94
C ILE A 66 6.85 9.67 5.60
N GLU A 67 6.38 10.82 5.10
CA GLU A 67 6.61 12.15 5.72
C GLU A 67 6.12 12.21 7.17
N GLU A 68 4.87 11.78 7.41
CA GLU A 68 4.28 11.74 8.75
C GLU A 68 5.08 10.85 9.71
N ARG A 69 5.77 9.83 9.18
CA ARG A 69 6.54 8.85 9.94
C ARG A 69 8.05 9.10 9.93
N ALA A 70 8.54 10.13 9.26
CA ALA A 70 9.97 10.39 9.09
C ALA A 70 10.73 10.54 10.42
N ASN A 71 10.07 11.12 11.42
CA ASN A 71 10.62 11.34 12.76
C ASN A 71 10.33 10.16 13.72
N LEU A 72 9.63 9.13 13.26
CA LEU A 72 9.30 7.95 14.03
C LEU A 72 10.22 6.80 13.60
N ALA A 73 10.94 6.22 14.54
CA ALA A 73 11.67 4.97 14.30
C ALA A 73 10.67 3.80 14.23
N ASP A 74 9.92 3.74 13.14
CA ASP A 74 8.79 2.84 12.94
C ASP A 74 9.02 1.84 11.80
N GLU A 75 8.57 0.61 12.01
CA GLU A 75 8.70 -0.49 11.05
C GLU A 75 7.95 -0.18 9.75
N LEU A 76 6.75 0.41 9.84
CA LEU A 76 5.97 0.73 8.65
C LEU A 76 6.67 1.76 7.78
N GLY A 77 7.24 2.81 8.38
CA GLY A 77 8.01 3.84 7.66
C GLY A 77 9.17 3.23 6.87
N TYR A 78 9.97 2.37 7.52
CA TYR A 78 11.06 1.66 6.84
C TYR A 78 10.54 0.74 5.72
N ARG A 79 9.44 0.00 5.93
CA ARG A 79 8.90 -0.87 4.88
C ARG A 79 8.50 -0.05 3.65
N LEU A 80 7.86 1.10 3.86
CA LEU A 80 7.40 1.97 2.78
C LEU A 80 8.54 2.59 1.95
N THR A 81 9.78 2.65 2.43
CA THR A 81 10.93 3.09 1.58
C THR A 81 11.19 2.14 0.41
N TRP A 82 10.68 0.90 0.47
CA TRP A 82 10.75 -0.09 -0.60
C TRP A 82 9.61 0.01 -1.62
N PHE A 83 8.70 0.98 -1.48
CA PHE A 83 7.45 1.10 -2.24
C PHE A 83 7.60 0.92 -3.76
N LEU A 84 8.61 1.52 -4.39
CA LEU A 84 8.81 1.41 -5.84
C LEU A 84 9.13 -0.01 -6.32
N ARG A 85 9.61 -0.87 -5.42
CA ARG A 85 9.94 -2.27 -5.69
C ARG A 85 8.90 -3.25 -5.16
N TYR A 86 7.81 -2.76 -4.56
CA TYR A 86 6.76 -3.63 -4.02
C TYR A 86 6.19 -4.56 -5.08
N SER A 87 5.86 -5.77 -4.63
CA SER A 87 5.13 -6.76 -5.41
C SER A 87 3.65 -6.36 -5.57
N GLU A 88 2.94 -6.99 -6.50
CA GLU A 88 1.50 -6.74 -6.70
C GLU A 88 0.71 -6.91 -5.39
N PHE A 89 0.94 -8.01 -4.66
CA PHE A 89 0.24 -8.30 -3.41
C PHE A 89 0.51 -7.25 -2.33
N GLN A 90 1.72 -6.72 -2.24
CA GLN A 90 2.05 -5.65 -1.28
C GLN A 90 1.31 -4.36 -1.62
N LEU A 91 1.20 -4.02 -2.92
CA LEU A 91 0.45 -2.85 -3.38
C LEU A 91 -1.08 -3.02 -3.17
N GLU A 92 -1.62 -4.20 -3.46
CA GLU A 92 -3.03 -4.55 -3.17
C GLU A 92 -3.33 -4.46 -1.67
N SER A 93 -2.39 -4.94 -0.83
CA SER A 93 -2.49 -4.85 0.62
C SER A 93 -2.40 -3.41 1.11
N LEU A 94 -1.60 -2.55 0.48
CA LEU A 94 -1.55 -1.12 0.78
C LEU A 94 -2.85 -0.40 0.45
N LEU A 95 -3.51 -0.71 -0.67
CA LEU A 95 -4.84 -0.18 -0.97
C LEU A 95 -5.83 -0.50 0.15
N LYS A 96 -5.84 -1.76 0.61
CA LYS A 96 -6.66 -2.18 1.76
C LYS A 96 -6.29 -1.45 3.05
N PHE A 97 -4.99 -1.28 3.31
CA PHE A 97 -4.49 -0.58 4.50
C PHE A 97 -5.01 0.87 4.57
N TYR A 98 -4.98 1.61 3.46
CA TYR A 98 -5.54 2.97 3.42
C TYR A 98 -7.06 3.01 3.53
N ASN A 99 -7.75 1.91 3.19
CA ASN A 99 -9.18 1.71 3.34
C ASN A 99 -10.03 2.92 2.85
N SER A 100 -9.67 3.46 1.69
CA SER A 100 -10.29 4.67 1.14
C SER A 100 -11.11 4.34 -0.11
N THR A 101 -12.43 4.56 -0.04
CA THR A 101 -13.34 4.34 -1.18
C THR A 101 -12.97 5.20 -2.38
N SER A 102 -12.55 6.46 -2.17
CA SER A 102 -12.09 7.33 -3.26
C SER A 102 -10.80 6.85 -3.89
N LEU A 103 -9.86 6.34 -3.09
CA LEU A 103 -8.60 5.77 -3.59
C LEU A 103 -8.87 4.49 -4.39
N ASN A 104 -9.73 3.61 -3.88
CA ASN A 104 -10.14 2.39 -4.57
C ASN A 104 -10.82 2.69 -5.91
N LYS A 105 -11.73 3.69 -5.94
CA LYS A 105 -12.36 4.15 -7.18
C LYS A 105 -11.32 4.70 -8.17
N LYS A 106 -10.41 5.56 -7.71
CA LYS A 106 -9.32 6.14 -8.52
C LYS A 106 -8.46 5.04 -9.13
N TYR A 107 -8.11 4.02 -8.34
CA TYR A 107 -7.40 2.83 -8.79
C TYR A 107 -8.15 2.09 -9.90
N LEU A 108 -9.42 1.74 -9.69
CA LEU A 108 -10.22 0.99 -10.66
C LEU A 108 -10.43 1.77 -11.97
N GLU A 109 -10.72 3.07 -11.89
CA GLU A 109 -10.82 3.93 -13.08
C GLU A 109 -9.51 3.94 -13.87
N GLN A 110 -8.38 4.14 -13.19
CA GLN A 110 -7.08 4.19 -13.85
C GLN A 110 -6.70 2.83 -14.46
N LEU A 111 -7.03 1.74 -13.76
CA LEU A 111 -6.83 0.39 -14.27
C LEU A 111 -7.65 0.20 -15.56
N TRP A 112 -8.91 0.64 -15.59
CA TRP A 112 -9.75 0.55 -16.78
C TRP A 112 -9.24 1.40 -17.94
N VAL A 113 -8.65 2.58 -17.70
CA VAL A 113 -8.01 3.37 -18.76
C VAL A 113 -6.88 2.58 -19.44
N GLU A 114 -5.99 1.99 -18.63
CA GLU A 114 -4.85 1.21 -19.15
C GLU A 114 -5.33 -0.09 -19.82
N LEU A 115 -6.38 -0.73 -19.29
CA LEU A 115 -6.99 -1.92 -19.90
C LEU A 115 -7.68 -1.61 -21.22
N LEU A 116 -8.42 -0.51 -21.34
CA LEU A 116 -9.01 -0.07 -22.60
C LEU A 116 -7.92 0.18 -23.64
N SER A 117 -6.83 0.86 -23.25
CA SER A 117 -5.67 1.09 -24.12
C SER A 117 -5.06 -0.23 -24.58
N TYR A 118 -4.84 -1.17 -23.65
CA TYR A 118 -4.31 -2.49 -23.95
C TYR A 118 -5.24 -3.31 -24.86
N MET A 119 -6.56 -3.28 -24.64
CA MET A 119 -7.54 -3.98 -25.48
C MET A 119 -7.59 -3.41 -26.90
N MET A 120 -7.47 -2.08 -27.07
CA MET A 120 -7.37 -1.44 -28.38
C MET A 120 -6.08 -1.85 -29.10
N ASP A 121 -4.95 -1.87 -28.40
CA ASP A 121 -3.67 -2.35 -28.95
C ASP A 121 -3.74 -3.83 -29.36
N LYS A 122 -4.47 -4.65 -28.61
CA LYS A 122 -4.74 -6.06 -28.93
C LYS A 122 -5.85 -6.26 -29.97
N LYS A 123 -6.48 -5.19 -30.45
CA LYS A 123 -7.55 -5.22 -31.45
C LYS A 123 -8.74 -6.10 -31.04
N VAL A 124 -9.17 -5.97 -29.79
CA VAL A 124 -10.42 -6.59 -29.30
C VAL A 124 -11.59 -6.11 -30.18
N ASP A 125 -12.52 -7.01 -30.50
CA ASP A 125 -13.65 -6.73 -31.40
C ASP A 125 -14.62 -5.71 -30.78
N ASP A 126 -15.16 -4.81 -31.60
CA ASP A 126 -16.15 -3.81 -31.20
C ASP A 126 -17.38 -4.43 -30.49
N LYS A 127 -17.77 -5.67 -30.86
CA LYS A 127 -18.89 -6.37 -30.21
C LYS A 127 -18.58 -6.72 -28.76
N ASP A 128 -17.32 -7.05 -28.46
CA ASP A 128 -16.89 -7.36 -27.10
C ASP A 128 -16.83 -6.09 -26.25
N PHE A 129 -16.31 -4.99 -26.80
CA PHE A 129 -16.40 -3.68 -26.16
C PHE A 129 -17.86 -3.27 -25.91
N HIS A 130 -18.74 -3.45 -26.88
CA HIS A 130 -20.15 -3.14 -26.72
C HIS A 130 -20.79 -3.99 -25.60
N LYS A 131 -20.48 -5.29 -25.53
CA LYS A 131 -20.92 -6.16 -24.43
C LYS A 131 -20.43 -5.67 -23.07
N LEU A 132 -19.17 -5.25 -22.97
CA LEU A 132 -18.61 -4.68 -21.74
C LEU A 132 -19.38 -3.41 -21.31
N VAL A 133 -19.64 -2.51 -22.27
CA VAL A 133 -20.41 -1.29 -22.04
C VAL A 133 -21.82 -1.61 -21.54
N GLU A 134 -22.55 -2.54 -22.18
CA GLU A 134 -23.89 -2.93 -21.75
C GLU A 134 -23.89 -3.61 -20.37
N THR A 135 -22.87 -4.43 -20.05
CA THR A 135 -22.73 -5.02 -18.71
C THR A 135 -22.52 -3.94 -17.65
N SER A 136 -21.70 -2.92 -17.93
CA SER A 136 -21.42 -1.83 -16.97
C SER A 136 -22.67 -1.05 -16.56
N LYS A 137 -23.67 -0.93 -17.44
CA LYS A 137 -24.93 -0.20 -17.15
C LYS A 137 -25.77 -0.85 -16.04
N LYS A 138 -25.52 -2.11 -15.72
CA LYS A 138 -26.22 -2.83 -14.65
C LYS A 138 -25.75 -2.41 -13.25
N TYR A 139 -24.61 -1.73 -13.16
CA TYR A 139 -23.95 -1.38 -11.90
C TYR A 139 -23.84 0.14 -11.79
N ASN A 140 -24.23 0.68 -10.63
CA ASN A 140 -24.29 2.13 -10.37
C ASN A 140 -23.54 2.55 -9.10
N GLN A 141 -22.97 1.58 -8.39
CA GLN A 141 -22.17 1.77 -7.19
C GLN A 141 -21.03 0.76 -7.19
N LEU A 142 -19.97 1.06 -6.44
CA LEU A 142 -18.88 0.10 -6.24
C LEU A 142 -19.41 -1.19 -5.62
N SER A 143 -18.77 -2.30 -5.95
CA SER A 143 -19.03 -3.58 -5.30
C SER A 143 -18.78 -3.47 -3.78
N ASP A 144 -19.56 -4.19 -2.99
CA ASP A 144 -19.36 -4.32 -1.53
C ASP A 144 -18.16 -5.23 -1.19
N GLU A 145 -17.50 -5.80 -2.20
CA GLU A 145 -16.28 -6.59 -2.05
C GLU A 145 -15.14 -5.78 -1.43
N ASP A 146 -14.41 -6.38 -0.48
CA ASP A 146 -13.15 -5.82 0.01
C ASP A 146 -12.15 -5.70 -1.16
N ILE A 147 -11.44 -4.57 -1.25
CA ILE A 147 -10.59 -4.29 -2.43
C ILE A 147 -9.45 -5.31 -2.61
N LEU A 148 -8.96 -5.93 -1.53
CA LEU A 148 -7.96 -6.99 -1.64
C LEU A 148 -8.62 -8.27 -2.16
N GLU A 149 -9.80 -8.65 -1.65
CA GLU A 149 -10.56 -9.79 -2.16
C GLU A 149 -10.92 -9.63 -3.63
N TYR A 150 -11.36 -8.44 -4.04
CA TYR A 150 -11.64 -8.07 -5.43
C TYR A 150 -10.43 -8.35 -6.32
N ASN A 151 -9.24 -7.88 -5.91
CA ASN A 151 -8.02 -8.07 -6.69
C ASN A 151 -7.53 -9.53 -6.71
N LEU A 152 -7.69 -10.26 -5.60
CA LEU A 152 -7.36 -11.69 -5.53
C LEU A 152 -8.25 -12.53 -6.45
N ALA A 153 -9.54 -12.19 -6.58
CA ALA A 153 -10.45 -12.84 -7.53
C ALA A 153 -10.05 -12.62 -8.99
N LEU A 154 -9.27 -11.57 -9.28
CA LEU A 154 -8.73 -11.28 -10.60
C LEU A 154 -7.38 -11.94 -10.87
N LYS A 155 -6.78 -12.68 -9.93
CA LYS A 155 -5.40 -13.18 -10.05
C LYS A 155 -5.11 -13.91 -11.37
N ASP A 156 -6.06 -14.70 -11.86
CA ASP A 156 -5.90 -15.52 -13.08
C ASP A 156 -6.16 -14.73 -14.37
N SER A 157 -6.62 -13.48 -14.27
CA SER A 157 -6.81 -12.58 -15.40
C SER A 157 -5.52 -11.86 -15.79
N PHE A 158 -4.54 -11.85 -14.88
CA PHE A 158 -3.24 -11.23 -15.05
C PHE A 158 -2.14 -12.29 -15.01
N TYR A 159 -1.12 -12.15 -15.85
CA TYR A 159 0.01 -13.08 -15.89
C TYR A 159 1.31 -12.40 -15.49
N ASP A 160 2.16 -13.19 -14.84
CA ASP A 160 3.56 -12.87 -14.60
C ASP A 160 4.40 -13.22 -15.85
N GLU A 161 5.42 -12.42 -16.15
CA GLU A 161 6.38 -12.77 -17.19
C GLU A 161 7.21 -14.01 -16.76
N PRO A 162 7.86 -14.71 -17.71
CA PRO A 162 8.73 -15.83 -17.37
C PRO A 162 9.78 -15.43 -16.31
N HIS A 163 9.96 -16.28 -15.31
CA HIS A 163 10.86 -16.07 -14.16
C HIS A 163 10.40 -15.02 -13.13
N GLU A 164 9.20 -14.47 -13.30
CA GLU A 164 8.60 -13.56 -12.33
C GLU A 164 7.53 -14.26 -11.50
N ILE A 165 7.29 -13.71 -10.31
CA ILE A 165 6.17 -14.04 -9.44
C ILE A 165 5.72 -12.75 -8.77
N ASP A 166 4.42 -12.48 -8.82
CA ASP A 166 3.84 -11.26 -8.23
C ASP A 166 4.45 -9.95 -8.78
N GLY A 167 4.90 -10.01 -10.04
CA GLY A 167 5.54 -8.94 -10.80
C GLY A 167 7.01 -8.71 -10.50
N LEU A 168 7.66 -9.58 -9.72
CA LEU A 168 9.07 -9.47 -9.36
C LEU A 168 9.87 -10.66 -9.88
N SER A 169 11.10 -10.42 -10.31
CA SER A 169 12.08 -11.48 -10.55
C SER A 169 12.40 -12.21 -9.25
N GLN A 170 12.86 -13.47 -9.30
CA GLN A 170 13.30 -14.18 -8.09
C GLN A 170 14.40 -13.43 -7.31
N ASN A 171 15.22 -12.63 -7.99
CA ASN A 171 16.28 -11.84 -7.35
C ASN A 171 15.74 -10.60 -6.64
N ASP A 172 14.68 -9.96 -7.18
CA ASP A 172 14.02 -8.83 -6.54
C ASP A 172 13.07 -9.28 -5.42
N PHE A 173 12.37 -10.37 -5.65
CA PHE A 173 11.39 -10.95 -4.71
C PHE A 173 12.00 -11.21 -3.33
N ARG A 174 13.25 -11.68 -3.29
CA ARG A 174 13.97 -11.99 -2.04
C ARG A 174 14.19 -10.77 -1.14
N PRO A 175 15.00 -9.76 -1.50
CA PRO A 175 15.26 -8.62 -0.65
C PRO A 175 14.00 -7.79 -0.40
N VAL A 176 13.16 -7.58 -1.42
CA VAL A 176 11.92 -6.80 -1.29
C VAL A 176 11.05 -7.39 -0.19
N LEU A 177 10.66 -8.66 -0.32
CA LEU A 177 9.76 -9.28 0.64
C LEU A 177 10.41 -9.48 2.01
N TYR A 178 11.70 -9.77 2.05
CA TYR A 178 12.42 -9.94 3.31
C TYR A 178 12.40 -8.67 4.16
N LYS A 179 12.68 -7.53 3.53
CA LYS A 179 12.80 -6.22 4.19
C LYS A 179 11.45 -5.54 4.41
N SER A 180 10.50 -5.72 3.48
CA SER A 180 9.26 -4.93 3.47
C SER A 180 7.96 -5.69 3.79
N SER A 181 8.03 -6.99 4.12
CA SER A 181 6.85 -7.79 4.49
C SER A 181 6.98 -8.45 5.87
N THR A 182 5.85 -8.65 6.54
CA THR A 182 5.70 -9.40 7.78
C THR A 182 5.56 -10.91 7.51
N LEU A 183 5.74 -11.74 8.55
CA LEU A 183 5.53 -13.19 8.43
C LEU A 183 4.08 -13.58 8.10
N VAL A 184 3.11 -12.73 8.39
CA VAL A 184 1.69 -12.98 8.07
C VAL A 184 1.48 -12.72 6.58
N GLU A 185 1.90 -11.54 6.09
CA GLU A 185 1.79 -11.16 4.68
C GLU A 185 2.51 -12.16 3.76
N LEU A 186 3.70 -12.66 4.14
CA LEU A 186 4.40 -13.68 3.34
C LEU A 186 3.58 -14.97 3.20
N ARG A 187 2.86 -15.38 4.25
CA ARG A 187 2.03 -16.58 4.19
C ARG A 187 0.77 -16.35 3.37
N GLU A 188 0.16 -15.17 3.46
CA GLU A 188 -0.99 -14.81 2.62
C GLU A 188 -0.58 -14.70 1.14
N LEU A 189 0.59 -14.12 0.84
CA LEU A 189 1.18 -14.14 -0.50
C LEU A 189 1.38 -15.58 -0.98
N GLY A 190 1.92 -16.47 -0.14
CA GLY A 190 2.03 -17.89 -0.47
C GLY A 190 0.68 -18.50 -0.87
N LYS A 191 -0.40 -18.20 -0.13
CA LYS A 191 -1.75 -18.69 -0.46
C LYS A 191 -2.27 -18.14 -1.80
N LYS A 192 -1.99 -16.89 -2.15
CA LYS A 192 -2.35 -16.30 -3.47
C LYS A 192 -1.86 -17.18 -4.62
N TYR A 193 -0.67 -17.76 -4.47
CA TYR A 193 -0.01 -18.65 -5.42
C TYR A 193 -0.22 -20.14 -5.12
N ASP A 194 -1.26 -20.49 -4.36
CA ASP A 194 -1.63 -21.86 -4.01
C ASP A 194 -0.52 -22.64 -3.25
N VAL A 195 0.41 -21.91 -2.63
CA VAL A 195 1.47 -22.44 -1.76
C VAL A 195 1.07 -22.33 -0.30
N LYS A 196 0.72 -23.47 0.31
CA LYS A 196 0.43 -23.54 1.75
C LYS A 196 1.71 -23.62 2.57
N VAL A 197 2.28 -22.45 2.89
CA VAL A 197 3.45 -22.34 3.76
C VAL A 197 3.13 -22.92 5.16
N PRO A 198 3.88 -23.94 5.64
CA PRO A 198 3.63 -24.49 6.96
C PRO A 198 3.87 -23.46 8.06
N ARG A 199 3.10 -23.49 9.16
CA ARG A 199 3.33 -22.57 10.29
C ARG A 199 4.55 -22.97 11.13
N ARG A 200 4.85 -24.27 11.18
CA ARG A 200 5.91 -24.86 11.99
C ARG A 200 6.66 -25.91 11.18
N LEU A 201 7.96 -26.01 11.42
CA LEU A 201 8.80 -27.07 10.89
C LEU A 201 8.39 -28.42 11.49
N LYS A 202 8.46 -29.47 10.67
CA LYS A 202 8.32 -30.85 11.15
C LYS A 202 9.58 -31.26 11.92
N LYS A 203 9.45 -32.26 12.80
CA LYS A 203 10.57 -32.82 13.60
C LYS A 203 11.80 -33.13 12.74
N ASP A 204 11.60 -33.79 11.60
CA ASP A 204 12.69 -34.23 10.74
C ASP A 204 13.41 -33.04 10.08
N GLN A 205 12.65 -32.00 9.68
CA GLN A 205 13.20 -30.77 9.12
C GLN A 205 14.00 -29.97 10.16
N LEU A 206 13.51 -29.93 11.40
CA LEU A 206 14.24 -29.30 12.51
C LEU A 206 15.58 -30.03 12.77
N ALA A 207 15.58 -31.37 12.73
CA ALA A 207 16.78 -32.16 12.88
C ALA A 207 17.78 -31.91 11.73
N GLU A 208 17.30 -31.82 10.48
CA GLU A 208 18.14 -31.51 9.31
C GLU A 208 18.78 -30.12 9.39
N ILE A 209 18.04 -29.10 9.84
CA ILE A 209 18.59 -27.74 10.02
C ILE A 209 19.70 -27.74 11.07
N ILE A 210 19.50 -28.42 12.20
CA ILE A 210 20.53 -28.54 13.26
C ILE A 210 21.77 -29.26 12.72
N ILE A 211 21.58 -30.39 12.02
CA ILE A 211 22.67 -31.17 11.41
C ILE A 211 23.44 -30.33 10.39
N THR A 212 22.74 -29.60 9.52
CA THR A 212 23.35 -28.77 8.47
C THR A 212 24.15 -27.62 9.06
N GLU A 213 23.64 -26.95 10.09
CA GLU A 213 24.36 -25.86 10.75
C GLU A 213 25.60 -26.36 11.51
N LEU A 214 25.56 -27.55 12.12
CA LEU A 214 26.73 -28.18 12.75
C LEU A 214 27.78 -28.60 11.70
N LYS A 215 27.35 -29.12 10.54
CA LYS A 215 28.25 -29.41 9.41
C LYS A 215 28.94 -28.15 8.90
N ARG A 216 28.18 -27.07 8.73
CA ARG A 216 28.70 -25.78 8.24
C ARG A 216 29.76 -25.18 9.16
N ARG A 217 29.66 -25.42 10.47
CA ARG A 217 30.62 -24.95 11.48
C ARG A 217 31.82 -25.87 11.66
N GLU A 218 31.93 -26.94 10.88
CA GLU A 218 32.93 -28.00 11.04
C GLU A 218 32.96 -28.60 12.47
N GLU A 219 31.84 -28.50 13.20
CA GLU A 219 31.73 -28.97 14.58
C GLU A 219 31.52 -30.50 14.60
N GLY A 220 32.60 -31.26 14.41
CA GLY A 220 32.79 -32.66 14.83
C GLY A 220 31.54 -33.56 14.83
N LEU A 221 30.80 -33.55 13.71
CA LEU A 221 29.56 -34.28 13.56
C LEU A 221 29.86 -35.71 13.12
N THR A 222 29.63 -36.67 14.03
CA THR A 222 29.72 -38.09 13.73
C THR A 222 28.36 -38.65 13.29
N GLU A 223 28.35 -39.73 12.50
CA GLU A 223 27.11 -40.40 12.08
C GLU A 223 26.24 -40.82 13.28
N GLU A 224 26.87 -41.16 14.40
CA GLU A 224 26.18 -41.47 15.66
C GLU A 224 25.42 -40.25 16.21
N LYS A 225 26.04 -39.06 16.22
CA LYS A 225 25.40 -37.82 16.66
C LYS A 225 24.26 -37.40 15.73
N GLU A 226 24.39 -37.61 14.42
CA GLU A 226 23.29 -37.36 13.48
C GLU A 226 22.06 -38.22 13.79
N GLN A 227 22.28 -39.52 14.04
CA GLN A 227 21.19 -40.41 14.41
C GLN A 227 20.61 -40.08 15.79
N GLU A 228 21.44 -39.62 16.73
CA GLU A 228 20.98 -39.17 18.04
C GLU A 228 20.05 -37.96 17.90
N ILE A 229 20.47 -36.93 17.15
CA ILE A 229 19.67 -35.72 16.89
C ILE A 229 18.33 -36.07 16.24
N LYS A 230 18.30 -36.98 15.24
CA LYS A 230 17.05 -37.43 14.60
C LYS A 230 16.10 -38.17 15.55
N LYS A 231 16.64 -38.88 16.56
CA LYS A 231 15.84 -39.61 17.55
C LYS A 231 15.27 -38.70 18.65
N MET A 232 15.93 -37.58 18.97
CA MET A 232 15.51 -36.64 20.01
C MET A 232 14.05 -36.16 19.84
N SER A 233 13.39 -35.77 20.94
CA SER A 233 12.12 -35.05 20.84
C SER A 233 12.37 -33.59 20.44
N ILE A 234 11.35 -32.88 19.94
CA ILE A 234 11.47 -31.46 19.52
C ILE A 234 12.04 -30.59 20.64
N VAL A 235 11.60 -30.80 21.89
CA VAL A 235 12.09 -30.05 23.07
C VAL A 235 13.58 -30.32 23.31
N LEU A 236 14.02 -31.58 23.19
CA LEU A 236 15.43 -31.93 23.34
C LEU A 236 16.27 -31.37 22.19
N MET A 237 15.77 -31.39 20.96
CA MET A 237 16.45 -30.75 19.82
C MET A 237 16.62 -29.25 20.01
N GLN A 238 15.60 -28.54 20.52
CA GLN A 238 15.69 -27.11 20.80
C GLN A 238 16.71 -26.79 21.90
N ARG A 239 16.76 -27.60 22.97
CA ARG A 239 17.79 -27.49 24.02
C ARG A 239 19.18 -27.76 23.46
N PHE A 240 19.34 -28.86 22.73
CA PHE A 240 20.58 -29.23 22.08
C PHE A 240 21.06 -28.12 21.13
N ALA A 241 20.17 -27.55 20.33
CA ALA A 241 20.48 -26.42 19.45
C ALA A 241 20.94 -25.20 20.25
N LYS A 242 20.25 -24.85 21.34
CA LYS A 242 20.64 -23.74 22.22
C LYS A 242 22.03 -23.96 22.85
N ASP A 243 22.29 -25.17 23.34
CA ASP A 243 23.55 -25.54 23.99
C ASP A 243 24.72 -25.51 22.99
N ASN A 244 24.47 -25.87 21.74
CA ASN A 244 25.45 -25.78 20.64
C ASN A 244 25.39 -24.43 19.89
N LYS A 245 24.72 -23.41 20.43
CA LYS A 245 24.57 -22.07 19.83
C LYS A 245 24.04 -22.10 18.38
N VAL A 246 23.26 -23.11 18.04
CA VAL A 246 22.55 -23.26 16.77
C VAL A 246 21.20 -22.54 16.90
N LYS A 247 20.93 -21.57 16.02
CA LYS A 247 19.64 -20.88 15.96
C LYS A 247 18.60 -21.77 15.26
N ALA A 248 18.15 -22.82 15.93
CA ALA A 248 17.06 -23.67 15.45
C ALA A 248 15.74 -23.25 16.10
N SER A 249 14.87 -22.61 15.32
CA SER A 249 13.48 -22.34 15.70
C SER A 249 12.56 -23.38 15.08
N ILE A 250 11.42 -23.65 15.71
CA ILE A 250 10.32 -24.40 15.07
C ILE A 250 9.53 -23.52 14.11
N GLU A 251 9.65 -22.20 14.23
CA GLU A 251 9.00 -21.22 13.37
C GLU A 251 9.92 -20.94 12.18
N LEU A 252 9.32 -20.93 10.99
CA LEU A 252 10.02 -20.56 9.77
C LEU A 252 10.36 -19.06 9.78
N LYS A 253 11.62 -18.75 9.45
CA LYS A 253 12.09 -17.38 9.22
C LYS A 253 11.57 -16.85 7.89
N LYS A 254 11.67 -15.52 7.69
CA LYS A 254 11.22 -14.88 6.45
C LYS A 254 11.91 -15.47 5.21
N GLU A 255 13.23 -15.66 5.28
CA GLU A 255 14.05 -16.23 4.20
C GLU A 255 13.53 -17.63 3.82
N GLU A 256 13.28 -18.47 4.82
CA GLU A 256 12.79 -19.84 4.61
C GLU A 256 11.38 -19.85 4.01
N ILE A 257 10.51 -18.92 4.42
CA ILE A 257 9.17 -18.78 3.81
C ILE A 257 9.29 -18.33 2.35
N ILE A 258 10.15 -17.35 2.07
CA ILE A 258 10.37 -16.82 0.71
C ILE A 258 10.86 -17.94 -0.21
N GLU A 259 11.90 -18.68 0.20
CA GLU A 259 12.42 -19.79 -0.62
C GLU A 259 11.42 -20.94 -0.72
N TYR A 260 10.60 -21.17 0.31
CA TYR A 260 9.50 -22.14 0.22
C TYR A 260 8.48 -21.75 -0.85
N ILE A 261 8.10 -20.47 -0.92
CA ILE A 261 7.19 -19.95 -1.94
C ILE A 261 7.81 -20.11 -3.33
N LEU A 262 9.06 -19.65 -3.52
CA LEU A 262 9.75 -19.72 -4.81
C LEU A 262 9.96 -21.16 -5.31
N SER A 263 10.20 -22.11 -4.41
CA SER A 263 10.41 -23.52 -4.78
C SER A 263 9.12 -24.32 -5.00
N HIS A 264 7.96 -23.80 -4.60
CA HIS A 264 6.68 -24.53 -4.66
C HIS A 264 5.62 -23.86 -5.55
N ALA A 265 5.73 -22.56 -5.81
CA ALA A 265 4.81 -21.84 -6.68
C ALA A 265 4.95 -22.31 -8.14
N THR A 266 3.83 -22.42 -8.85
CA THR A 266 3.80 -22.94 -10.23
C THR A 266 4.61 -22.07 -11.20
N GLN A 267 4.68 -20.76 -10.93
CA GLN A 267 5.39 -19.77 -11.74
C GLN A 267 6.92 -19.96 -11.71
N THR A 268 7.46 -20.37 -10.56
CA THR A 268 8.90 -20.34 -10.29
C THR A 268 9.52 -21.70 -10.05
N LYS A 269 8.74 -22.71 -9.64
CA LYS A 269 9.23 -24.05 -9.24
C LYS A 269 10.12 -24.74 -10.28
N GLU A 270 9.80 -24.67 -11.56
CA GLU A 270 10.58 -25.36 -12.61
C GLU A 270 11.95 -24.71 -12.86
N MET A 271 12.04 -23.40 -12.60
CA MET A 271 13.22 -22.58 -12.86
C MET A 271 13.78 -21.99 -11.56
N TYR A 272 13.45 -22.60 -10.42
CA TYR A 272 13.88 -22.16 -9.12
C TYR A 272 15.39 -22.36 -8.98
N PHE A 273 16.09 -21.33 -8.50
CA PHE A 273 17.50 -21.40 -8.19
C PHE A 273 17.76 -20.82 -6.81
N LEU A 274 18.74 -21.39 -6.11
CA LEU A 274 19.23 -20.82 -4.86
C LEU A 274 20.07 -19.57 -5.16
N PRO A 275 20.00 -18.52 -4.30
CA PRO A 275 20.84 -17.35 -4.46
C PRO A 275 22.32 -17.76 -4.49
N SER A 276 23.06 -17.21 -5.46
CA SER A 276 24.50 -17.49 -5.59
C SER A 276 25.34 -16.82 -4.51
N ASP A 277 24.82 -15.77 -3.87
CA ASP A 277 25.45 -15.03 -2.78
C ASP A 277 24.47 -14.80 -1.62
N SER A 278 24.96 -14.97 -0.40
CA SER A 278 24.24 -14.67 0.85
C SER A 278 23.82 -13.21 0.99
N THR A 279 24.47 -12.28 0.28
CA THR A 279 24.16 -10.85 0.28
C THR A 279 22.85 -10.49 -0.45
N THR A 280 22.23 -11.45 -1.16
CA THR A 280 20.98 -11.21 -1.92
C THR A 280 19.86 -10.64 -1.06
N TYR A 281 19.81 -11.00 0.23
CA TYR A 281 18.82 -10.50 1.19
C TYR A 281 19.24 -9.20 1.90
N GLU A 282 20.50 -8.83 1.78
CA GLU A 282 21.10 -7.65 2.39
C GLU A 282 21.08 -6.44 1.46
N GLN A 283 20.57 -6.60 0.23
CA GLN A 283 20.34 -5.46 -0.65
C GLN A 283 19.48 -4.43 0.09
N GLU A 284 19.95 -3.21 0.10
CA GLU A 284 19.16 -2.04 0.48
C GLU A 284 18.51 -1.48 -0.79
N PRO A 285 17.41 -0.73 -0.69
CA PRO A 285 16.90 -0.03 -1.85
C PRO A 285 18.01 0.93 -2.34
N GLU A 286 18.28 0.97 -3.65
CA GLU A 286 19.21 1.99 -4.15
C GLU A 286 18.65 3.36 -3.77
N PRO A 287 19.46 4.25 -3.15
CA PRO A 287 19.07 5.64 -3.01
C PRO A 287 18.88 6.14 -4.44
N MET A 288 17.67 6.60 -4.74
CA MET A 288 17.30 6.90 -6.11
C MET A 288 18.26 7.97 -6.67
N ALA A 289 19.00 7.62 -7.72
CA ALA A 289 19.95 8.55 -8.31
C ALA A 289 19.18 9.70 -8.99
N PRO A 290 19.55 10.98 -8.71
CA PRO A 290 18.93 12.11 -9.38
C PRO A 290 19.23 12.08 -10.87
N ALA A 291 18.22 12.35 -11.70
CA ALA A 291 18.44 12.64 -13.11
C ALA A 291 19.28 13.94 -13.23
N PRO A 292 20.14 14.08 -14.26
CA PRO A 292 20.94 15.29 -14.40
C PRO A 292 20.01 16.50 -14.62
N VAL A 293 19.96 17.36 -13.62
CA VAL A 293 19.28 18.65 -13.65
C VAL A 293 19.92 19.49 -14.77
N VAL A 294 19.13 19.88 -15.76
CA VAL A 294 19.50 20.99 -16.65
C VAL A 294 19.30 22.24 -15.81
N GLU A 295 20.37 22.76 -15.23
CA GLU A 295 20.37 24.06 -14.57
C GLU A 295 20.05 25.14 -15.61
N GLU A 296 18.87 25.74 -15.52
CA GLU A 296 18.67 27.08 -16.03
C GLU A 296 19.49 28.03 -15.16
N VAL A 297 20.46 28.68 -15.82
CA VAL A 297 21.39 29.62 -15.22
C VAL A 297 20.64 30.88 -14.82
N GLU A 298 20.40 31.07 -13.52
CA GLU A 298 20.23 32.41 -12.96
C GLU A 298 21.59 32.97 -12.55
N GLU A 299 22.02 34.00 -13.29
CA GLU A 299 23.17 34.84 -12.94
C GLU A 299 22.97 35.46 -11.55
N VAL A 300 23.80 35.08 -10.58
CA VAL A 300 23.99 35.85 -9.36
C VAL A 300 25.46 36.20 -9.20
N VAL A 301 25.67 37.51 -9.12
CA VAL A 301 26.91 38.28 -9.09
C VAL A 301 27.91 37.81 -8.03
N GLU A 302 29.17 37.70 -8.46
CA GLU A 302 30.38 37.49 -7.68
C GLU A 302 30.54 38.48 -6.52
N VAL A 303 30.64 37.98 -5.28
CA VAL A 303 31.33 38.67 -4.19
C VAL A 303 32.29 37.66 -3.55
N VAL A 304 33.57 37.89 -3.79
CA VAL A 304 34.70 37.21 -3.16
C VAL A 304 34.88 37.80 -1.76
N GLU A 305 34.86 36.96 -0.72
CA GLU A 305 35.50 37.31 0.56
C GLU A 305 36.08 36.08 1.26
N GLU A 306 37.23 36.29 1.88
CA GLU A 306 38.26 35.34 2.28
C GLU A 306 37.86 34.33 3.36
N VAL A 307 38.49 33.15 3.28
CA VAL A 307 38.47 32.09 4.29
C VAL A 307 39.26 32.53 5.54
N GLU A 308 38.59 32.77 6.66
CA GLU A 308 39.18 32.70 8.00
C GLU A 308 38.63 31.48 8.75
N VAL A 309 39.53 30.56 9.10
CA VAL A 309 39.27 29.42 9.98
C VAL A 309 39.04 29.94 11.40
N ARG A 310 37.82 29.76 11.94
CA ARG A 310 37.51 29.98 13.35
C ARG A 310 37.14 28.65 14.02
N GLU A 311 37.76 28.43 15.18
CA GLU A 311 37.63 27.25 16.02
C GLU A 311 36.17 26.95 16.39
N VAL A 312 35.83 25.65 16.34
CA VAL A 312 34.55 25.11 16.77
C VAL A 312 34.44 25.25 18.30
N VAL A 313 33.55 26.13 18.76
CA VAL A 313 33.06 26.12 20.14
C VAL A 313 31.93 25.09 20.21
N VAL A 314 32.08 24.11 21.10
CA VAL A 314 31.06 23.12 21.44
C VAL A 314 29.99 23.82 22.27
N GLU A 315 28.78 23.99 21.73
CA GLU A 315 27.61 24.34 22.53
C GLU A 315 27.14 23.09 23.29
N GLU A 316 27.21 23.15 24.62
CA GLU A 316 26.46 22.24 25.50
C GLU A 316 24.97 22.50 25.30
N TYR A 317 24.24 21.51 24.79
CA TYR A 317 22.78 21.54 24.77
C TYR A 317 22.25 21.36 26.20
N GLU A 318 21.44 22.30 26.67
CA GLU A 318 20.68 22.17 27.91
C GLU A 318 19.69 20.99 27.79
N GLU A 319 19.67 20.12 28.81
CA GLU A 319 18.65 19.07 28.95
C GLU A 319 17.28 19.73 29.17
N GLU A 320 16.38 19.61 28.19
CA GLU A 320 14.98 20.03 28.36
C GLU A 320 14.28 19.13 29.41
N ASP A 321 13.77 19.75 30.48
CA ASP A 321 13.01 19.06 31.53
C ASP A 321 11.61 18.67 31.02
N TYR A 322 11.45 17.40 30.63
CA TYR A 322 10.19 16.81 30.18
C TYR A 322 9.20 16.51 31.32
N GLY A 323 9.49 16.88 32.57
CA GLY A 323 8.60 16.72 33.72
C GLY A 323 7.16 17.21 33.48
N PRO A 324 6.93 18.42 32.94
CA PRO A 324 5.58 18.94 32.72
C PRO A 324 4.75 18.11 31.72
N ILE A 325 5.41 17.56 30.69
CA ILE A 325 4.76 16.74 29.66
C ILE A 325 4.39 15.37 30.21
N LEU A 326 5.25 14.79 31.05
CA LEU A 326 4.98 13.50 31.70
C LEU A 326 3.85 13.58 32.74
N ASP A 327 3.71 14.72 33.42
CA ASP A 327 2.62 14.96 34.36
C ASP A 327 1.28 15.12 33.63
N GLU A 328 1.26 15.78 32.46
CA GLU A 328 0.07 15.89 31.61
C GLU A 328 -0.39 14.52 31.08
N ILE A 329 0.55 13.68 30.61
CA ILE A 329 0.23 12.31 30.17
C ILE A 329 -0.33 11.47 31.33
N ARG A 330 0.18 11.67 32.55
CA ARG A 330 -0.31 10.97 33.74
C ARG A 330 -1.70 11.43 34.13
N TYR A 331 -2.00 12.72 34.00
CA TYR A 331 -3.33 13.29 34.23
C TYR A 331 -4.36 12.75 33.22
N LEU A 332 -4.03 12.75 31.93
CA LEU A 332 -4.91 12.23 30.87
C LEU A 332 -5.21 10.73 31.02
N ARG A 333 -4.24 9.94 31.50
CA ARG A 333 -4.47 8.51 31.82
C ARG A 333 -5.43 8.32 32.99
N GLY A 334 -5.39 9.20 34.00
CA GLY A 334 -6.32 9.17 35.12
C GLY A 334 -7.76 9.41 34.66
N LEU A 335 -7.96 10.47 33.87
CA LEU A 335 -9.26 10.82 33.27
C LEU A 335 -9.87 9.68 32.43
N LEU A 336 -9.04 8.98 31.65
CA LEU A 336 -9.50 7.84 30.85
C LEU A 336 -9.90 6.65 31.74
N HIS A 337 -9.17 6.40 32.81
CA HIS A 337 -9.48 5.31 33.74
C HIS A 337 -10.79 5.55 34.49
N ASP A 338 -11.01 6.78 34.97
CA ASP A 338 -12.24 7.15 35.68
C ASP A 338 -13.47 7.06 34.75
N HIS A 339 -13.32 7.41 33.46
CA HIS A 339 -14.41 7.28 32.49
C HIS A 339 -14.76 5.83 32.16
N VAL A 340 -13.78 4.93 32.13
CA VAL A 340 -14.03 3.48 31.92
C VAL A 340 -14.78 2.87 33.10
N LEU A 341 -14.46 3.29 34.33
CA LEU A 341 -15.14 2.83 35.54
C LEU A 341 -16.59 3.34 35.64
N GLU A 342 -16.88 4.55 35.16
CA GLU A 342 -18.26 5.06 35.09
C GLU A 342 -19.12 4.29 34.07
N VAL A 343 -18.53 3.78 32.99
CA VAL A 343 -19.25 3.00 31.95
C VAL A 343 -19.53 1.57 32.42
N GLU A 344 -18.61 0.93 33.16
CA GLU A 344 -18.80 -0.43 33.70
C GLU A 344 -19.81 -0.47 34.87
N ALA A 345 -20.04 0.64 35.58
CA ALA A 345 -20.94 0.68 36.73
C ALA A 345 -22.45 0.73 36.38
N VAL A 346 -22.82 0.83 35.11
CA VAL A 346 -24.23 0.99 34.66
C VAL A 346 -24.91 -0.35 34.32
N GLU A 347 -24.19 -1.48 34.28
CA GLU A 347 -24.68 -2.73 33.68
C GLU A 347 -25.17 -3.86 34.64
N GLU A 348 -25.32 -3.65 35.95
CA GLU A 348 -25.78 -4.71 36.87
C GLU A 348 -27.19 -4.49 37.48
N LEU A 349 -28.20 -5.30 37.06
CA LEU A 349 -29.19 -6.10 37.86
C LEU A 349 -30.46 -6.53 37.03
N PRO A 350 -31.20 -7.61 37.41
CA PRO A 350 -31.63 -8.70 36.50
C PRO A 350 -33.16 -8.95 36.41
N GLU A 351 -33.64 -9.76 35.43
CA GLU A 351 -34.48 -10.98 35.65
C GLU A 351 -35.04 -11.64 34.36
N GLU A 352 -34.82 -12.96 34.29
CA GLU A 352 -35.60 -14.07 33.69
C GLU A 352 -35.61 -14.41 32.16
N LEU A 353 -35.30 -15.69 31.91
CA LEU A 353 -35.20 -16.53 30.69
C LEU A 353 -36.60 -16.98 30.16
N PRO A 354 -36.79 -17.53 28.91
CA PRO A 354 -35.93 -18.56 28.30
C PRO A 354 -35.72 -18.62 26.76
N GLU A 355 -34.59 -19.26 26.44
CA GLU A 355 -34.24 -20.17 25.33
C GLU A 355 -34.60 -19.79 23.88
N GLU A 356 -33.58 -19.34 23.12
CA GLU A 356 -33.34 -19.84 21.76
C GLU A 356 -31.87 -19.68 21.32
N VAL A 357 -31.39 -20.65 20.55
CA VAL A 357 -30.00 -20.94 20.19
C VAL A 357 -29.47 -19.99 19.12
N ILE A 358 -28.38 -19.25 19.38
CA ILE A 358 -27.52 -18.64 18.34
C ILE A 358 -26.05 -18.68 18.78
N GLU A 359 -25.19 -19.10 17.84
CA GLU A 359 -23.73 -19.25 17.96
C GLU A 359 -23.01 -17.95 18.39
N GLU A 360 -22.11 -18.06 19.37
CA GLU A 360 -21.23 -16.99 19.82
C GLU A 360 -20.14 -16.67 18.76
N ARG A 361 -20.19 -15.46 18.19
CA ARG A 361 -18.98 -14.77 17.70
C ARG A 361 -18.27 -14.11 18.88
N LYS A 362 -17.07 -14.57 19.21
CA LYS A 362 -16.16 -13.86 20.11
C LYS A 362 -15.56 -12.63 19.40
N MET A 363 -15.74 -11.46 20.01
CA MET A 363 -15.09 -10.22 19.62
C MET A 363 -13.59 -10.21 20.03
N GLY A 364 -12.78 -9.74 19.09
CA GLY A 364 -11.45 -9.14 19.19
C GLY A 364 -10.57 -9.40 20.40
N GLU A 365 -9.59 -10.30 20.25
CA GLU A 365 -8.37 -10.25 21.05
C GLU A 365 -7.53 -9.00 20.65
N PRO A 366 -6.89 -8.31 21.62
CA PRO A 366 -5.98 -7.21 21.32
C PRO A 366 -4.77 -7.70 20.50
N ILE A 367 -4.41 -6.94 19.47
CA ILE A 367 -3.24 -7.20 18.62
C ILE A 367 -1.97 -7.03 19.48
N ILE A 368 -1.34 -8.14 19.85
CA ILE A 368 -0.01 -8.15 20.46
C ILE A 368 1.02 -7.99 19.34
N LEU A 369 1.67 -6.83 19.27
CA LEU A 369 2.87 -6.59 18.45
C LEU A 369 4.03 -7.44 19.02
N ASN A 370 4.38 -8.51 18.32
CA ASN A 370 5.54 -9.34 18.66
C ASN A 370 6.82 -8.66 18.17
N THR A 371 7.53 -8.02 19.10
CA THR A 371 8.82 -7.35 18.89
C THR A 371 9.95 -8.38 18.78
N ALA A 372 10.10 -8.99 17.61
CA ALA A 372 11.26 -9.80 17.29
C ALA A 372 12.37 -8.94 16.64
N ALA A 373 13.27 -8.44 17.50
CA ALA A 373 14.64 -8.01 17.25
C ALA A 373 14.97 -7.42 15.86
N PHE A 374 14.82 -6.10 15.73
CA PHE A 374 15.41 -5.33 14.63
C PHE A 374 16.56 -4.47 15.17
N LYS A 375 17.72 -4.51 14.49
CA LYS A 375 18.80 -3.54 14.63
C LYS A 375 18.81 -2.72 13.35
N SER A 376 18.13 -1.57 13.35
CA SER A 376 18.42 -0.49 12.42
C SER A 376 19.12 0.62 13.21
N ASP A 377 20.19 1.13 12.62
CA ASP A 377 21.02 2.16 13.23
C ASP A 377 20.36 3.53 12.97
N LYS A 378 19.94 4.21 14.05
CA LYS A 378 19.19 5.50 14.02
C LYS A 378 19.83 6.60 13.17
N LYS A 379 21.10 6.43 12.79
CA LYS A 379 21.92 7.44 12.12
C LYS A 379 21.57 7.64 10.63
N HIS A 380 20.85 6.71 9.99
CA HIS A 380 20.62 6.74 8.53
C HIS A 380 19.17 7.01 8.13
N ALA A 381 18.20 6.83 9.03
CA ALA A 381 16.76 6.99 8.73
C ALA A 381 16.38 8.40 8.19
N LYS A 382 17.06 9.45 8.64
CA LYS A 382 16.83 10.82 8.17
C LYS A 382 17.38 11.06 6.75
N GLN A 383 18.44 10.35 6.39
CA GLN A 383 19.05 10.42 5.07
C GLN A 383 18.22 9.64 4.06
N ASP A 384 17.81 8.41 4.41
CA ASP A 384 16.89 7.58 3.61
C ASP A 384 15.55 8.32 3.34
N TYR A 385 15.06 9.08 4.32
CA TYR A 385 13.87 9.93 4.18
C TYR A 385 14.05 11.06 3.16
N ASN A 386 15.15 11.81 3.27
CA ASN A 386 15.40 12.94 2.37
C ASN A 386 15.62 12.48 0.92
N ASP A 387 16.30 11.36 0.72
CA ASP A 387 16.57 10.79 -0.59
C ASP A 387 15.28 10.31 -1.28
N LEU A 388 14.35 9.73 -0.50
CA LEU A 388 13.05 9.31 -1.01
C LEU A 388 12.13 10.50 -1.37
N MET A 389 12.10 11.53 -0.52
CA MET A 389 11.26 12.71 -0.74
C MET A 389 11.63 13.49 -2.01
N LEU A 390 12.92 13.48 -2.37
CA LEU A 390 13.40 14.09 -3.61
C LEU A 390 12.81 13.41 -4.84
N VAL A 391 12.68 12.08 -4.82
CA VAL A 391 12.27 11.32 -6.01
C VAL A 391 10.77 11.19 -6.14
N LEU A 392 10.06 11.16 -5.02
CA LEU A 392 8.61 11.27 -5.04
C LEU A 392 8.16 12.63 -5.62
N ARG A 393 8.96 13.68 -5.45
CA ARG A 393 8.71 15.01 -6.06
C ARG A 393 8.94 15.05 -7.57
N GLU A 394 9.80 14.17 -8.09
CA GLU A 394 10.24 14.15 -9.49
C GLU A 394 9.49 13.14 -10.37
N MET A 395 8.59 12.33 -9.80
CA MET A 395 7.70 11.48 -10.59
C MET A 395 6.74 12.36 -11.41
N PRO A 396 6.56 12.12 -12.72
CA PRO A 396 5.58 12.84 -13.52
C PRO A 396 4.18 12.53 -13.01
N ILE A 397 3.68 13.41 -12.15
CA ILE A 397 2.27 13.53 -11.83
C ILE A 397 1.65 14.12 -13.10
N ASP A 398 0.62 13.48 -13.66
CA ASP A 398 -0.34 14.18 -14.53
C ASP A 398 -0.92 15.32 -13.67
N GLN A 399 -0.27 16.48 -13.73
CA GLN A 399 -0.80 17.69 -13.13
C GLN A 399 -2.08 18.04 -13.91
N PRO A 400 -3.18 18.39 -13.23
CA PRO A 400 -4.25 19.07 -13.93
C PRO A 400 -3.65 20.34 -14.54
N GLU A 401 -3.74 20.49 -15.86
CA GLU A 401 -3.26 21.68 -16.57
C GLU A 401 -3.77 22.94 -15.86
N GLU A 402 -2.83 23.78 -15.41
CA GLU A 402 -3.13 25.13 -14.94
C GLU A 402 -3.78 25.90 -16.09
N GLU A 403 -4.94 26.53 -15.82
CA GLU A 403 -5.55 27.45 -16.78
C GLU A 403 -4.54 28.55 -17.13
N PRO A 404 -4.25 28.81 -18.42
CA PRO A 404 -3.28 29.81 -18.79
C PRO A 404 -3.76 31.21 -18.39
N ALA A 405 -2.91 31.90 -17.64
CA ALA A 405 -3.03 33.30 -17.31
C ALA A 405 -3.14 34.19 -18.56
N ASP A 406 -3.97 35.23 -18.44
CA ASP A 406 -4.30 36.26 -19.42
C ASP A 406 -3.12 36.70 -20.32
N VAL A 407 -3.33 36.61 -21.63
CA VAL A 407 -2.68 37.50 -22.61
C VAL A 407 -3.75 38.37 -23.26
N VAL A 408 -3.72 39.64 -22.89
CA VAL A 408 -4.49 40.73 -23.50
C VAL A 408 -4.07 40.89 -24.97
N VAL A 409 -5.03 40.99 -25.89
CA VAL A 409 -5.24 42.13 -26.82
C VAL A 409 -6.34 41.85 -27.88
N ALA A 410 -7.24 42.85 -27.97
CA ALA A 410 -8.07 43.28 -29.11
C ALA A 410 -9.37 42.54 -29.52
N GLN A 411 -10.47 43.04 -28.95
CA GLN A 411 -11.73 43.47 -29.61
C GLN A 411 -12.33 42.65 -30.78
N SER A 412 -13.46 42.01 -30.50
CA SER A 412 -14.67 42.13 -31.36
C SER A 412 -15.95 42.01 -30.54
N LYS A 413 -16.98 42.75 -30.96
CA LYS A 413 -18.24 43.07 -30.29
C LYS A 413 -19.25 41.91 -30.21
N ASP A 414 -20.19 42.09 -29.26
CA ASP A 414 -21.51 41.46 -29.07
C ASP A 414 -21.49 40.09 -28.34
N SER A 415 -22.25 39.83 -27.27
CA SER A 415 -23.62 40.25 -26.96
C SER A 415 -23.88 40.53 -25.46
N VAL A 416 -24.77 41.49 -25.20
CA VAL A 416 -25.18 42.02 -23.88
C VAL A 416 -26.30 41.17 -23.22
N ALA A 417 -26.60 39.97 -23.73
CA ALA A 417 -27.76 39.20 -23.29
C ALA A 417 -27.49 38.28 -22.07
N ASP A 418 -26.28 37.77 -21.87
CA ASP A 418 -26.01 36.74 -20.86
C ASP A 418 -25.68 37.29 -19.45
N ASN A 419 -25.27 38.55 -19.36
CA ASN A 419 -24.91 39.18 -18.08
C ASN A 419 -26.12 39.66 -17.25
N ILE A 420 -27.32 39.73 -17.84
CA ILE A 420 -28.53 40.11 -17.10
C ILE A 420 -29.13 38.91 -16.35
N LEU A 421 -28.92 37.68 -16.87
CA LEU A 421 -29.46 36.47 -16.26
C LEU A 421 -28.65 36.02 -15.02
N THR A 422 -27.32 36.20 -15.05
CA THR A 422 -26.42 35.84 -13.94
C THR A 422 -26.54 36.82 -12.77
N ILE A 423 -26.67 38.13 -13.03
CA ILE A 423 -26.84 39.13 -11.96
C ILE A 423 -28.21 38.98 -11.26
N GLY A 424 -29.27 38.65 -12.01
CA GLY A 424 -30.59 38.37 -11.44
C GLY A 424 -30.58 37.17 -10.48
N SER A 425 -29.82 36.13 -10.80
CA SER A 425 -29.71 34.91 -9.97
C SER A 425 -29.02 35.18 -8.63
N TRP A 426 -27.97 36.00 -8.61
CA TRP A 426 -27.25 36.35 -7.38
C TRP A 426 -28.08 37.25 -6.45
N ILE A 427 -28.87 38.17 -7.01
CA ILE A 427 -29.76 39.02 -6.20
C ILE A 427 -30.84 38.17 -5.51
N ILE A 428 -31.40 37.18 -6.22
CA ILE A 428 -32.40 36.27 -5.66
C ILE A 428 -31.77 35.39 -4.56
N ALA A 429 -30.55 34.91 -4.74
CA ALA A 429 -29.84 34.12 -3.75
C ALA A 429 -29.54 34.93 -2.46
N ILE A 430 -29.14 36.20 -2.60
CA ILE A 430 -28.88 37.09 -1.46
C ILE A 430 -30.18 37.41 -0.69
N VAL A 431 -31.30 37.63 -1.39
CA VAL A 431 -32.59 37.87 -0.75
C VAL A 431 -33.07 36.63 0.00
N LEU A 432 -32.93 35.43 -0.58
CA LEU A 432 -33.28 34.17 0.08
C LEU A 432 -32.41 33.91 1.32
N LEU A 433 -31.10 34.17 1.22
CA LEU A 433 -30.18 34.05 2.36
C LEU A 433 -30.56 35.01 3.49
N GLY A 434 -30.90 36.26 3.15
CA GLY A 434 -31.37 37.25 4.12
C GLY A 434 -32.68 36.84 4.81
N LEU A 435 -33.60 36.20 4.08
CA LEU A 435 -34.86 35.70 4.62
C LEU A 435 -34.64 34.52 5.57
N VAL A 436 -33.73 33.61 5.24
CA VAL A 436 -33.33 32.49 6.12
C VAL A 436 -32.68 33.00 7.39
N VAL A 437 -31.75 33.96 7.28
CA VAL A 437 -31.10 34.57 8.45
C VAL A 437 -32.12 35.32 9.32
N PHE A 438 -33.06 36.05 8.72
CA PHE A 438 -34.14 36.73 9.45
C PHE A 438 -35.06 35.75 10.20
N LEU A 439 -35.43 34.63 9.57
CA LEU A 439 -36.23 33.58 10.21
C LEU A 439 -35.47 32.90 11.34
N LEU A 440 -34.16 32.66 11.18
CA LEU A 440 -33.33 32.09 12.24
C LEU A 440 -33.20 33.06 13.42
N ILE A 441 -32.98 34.35 13.17
CA ILE A 441 -32.91 35.37 14.24
C ILE A 441 -34.23 35.44 15.00
N ASN A 442 -35.37 35.45 14.31
CA ASN A 442 -36.68 35.45 14.97
C ASN A 442 -36.97 34.16 15.74
N TYR A 443 -36.52 33.01 15.23
CA TYR A 443 -36.62 31.72 15.92
C TYR A 443 -35.82 31.71 17.24
N PHE A 444 -34.59 32.24 17.22
CA PHE A 444 -33.75 32.32 18.41
C PHE A 444 -34.17 33.42 19.40
N GLN A 445 -34.90 34.44 18.96
CA GLN A 445 -35.45 35.49 19.83
C GLN A 445 -36.84 35.16 20.41
N GLY A 446 -37.37 33.95 20.18
CA GLY A 446 -38.62 33.49 20.79
C GLY A 446 -39.89 34.14 20.22
N GLY A 447 -39.85 34.68 19.00
CA GLY A 447 -41.03 35.20 18.33
C GLY A 447 -41.91 34.07 17.78
N LEU A 448 -43.18 34.02 18.18
CA LEU A 448 -44.22 33.25 17.46
C LEU A 448 -44.39 33.86 16.05
N PHE A 449 -44.49 32.99 15.05
CA PHE A 449 -44.83 33.31 13.66
C PHE A 449 -46.05 34.22 13.51
#